data_AF-A0A7C4N2W8-F1
#
_entry.id   AF-A0A7C4N2W8-F1
#
_cell.length_a   1.000
_cell.length_b   1.000
_cell.length_c   1.000
_cell.angle_alpha   90.00
_cell.angle_beta   90.00
_cell.angle_gamma   90.00
#
_symmetry.space_group_name_H-M   'P 1'
#
loop_
_entity.id
_entity.type
_entity.pdbx_description
1 polymer ?
#
loop_
_entity_poly.entity_id
_entity_poly.type
_entity_poly.pdbx_seq_one_letter_code
_entity_poly.pdbx_strand_id
1 'polypeptide(L)'
;MLRPRKMRWVQGRPVVAAFVPNQMPPWGREEALLPVEGLEAIRLVDYQGLDQEAAAAMMNVSRQTLRRILAEEQDPWVPVL
;
A
#
# COMPACT_ATOMS: atom_id res chain seq x y z
N MET A 1 -19.00 14.62 6.38
CA MET A 1 -17.59 14.65 6.85
C MET A 1 -16.97 13.29 6.64
N LEU A 2 -15.77 13.22 6.04
CA LEU A 2 -14.98 11.98 6.02
C LEU A 2 -14.65 11.61 7.47
N ARG A 3 -14.91 10.36 7.84
CA ARG A 3 -14.57 9.86 9.18
C ARG A 3 -13.05 9.90 9.31
N PRO A 4 -12.48 10.52 10.37
CA PRO A 4 -11.04 10.55 10.56
C PRO A 4 -10.46 9.13 10.51
N ARG A 5 -9.37 8.94 9.75
CA ARG A 5 -8.67 7.66 9.73
C ARG A 5 -8.11 7.39 11.13
N LYS A 6 -8.33 6.18 11.66
CA LYS A 6 -7.78 5.79 12.96
C LYS A 6 -6.24 5.73 12.89
N MET A 7 -5.58 5.96 14.03
CA MET A 7 -4.14 5.74 14.17
C MET A 7 -3.77 4.31 13.75
N ARG A 8 -2.62 4.18 13.11
CA ARG A 8 -2.02 2.94 12.62
C ARG A 8 -0.50 3.10 12.60
N TRP A 9 0.22 2.01 12.67
CA TRP A 9 1.68 1.98 12.73
C TRP A 9 2.28 1.66 11.37
N VAL A 10 3.43 2.29 11.10
CA VAL A 10 4.30 1.99 9.96
C VAL A 10 5.72 1.90 10.50
N GLN A 11 6.49 0.90 10.08
CA GLN A 11 7.83 0.66 10.64
C GLN A 11 8.88 1.69 10.21
N GLY A 12 8.62 2.46 9.15
CA GLY A 12 9.57 3.46 8.68
C GLY A 12 8.99 4.39 7.64
N ARG A 13 9.74 5.45 7.33
CA ARG A 13 9.46 6.33 6.20
C ARG A 13 9.98 5.68 4.91
N PRO A 14 9.32 5.91 3.76
CA PRO A 14 9.86 5.50 2.48
C PRO A 14 11.26 6.09 2.27
N VAL A 15 12.20 5.28 1.78
CA VAL A 15 13.55 5.75 1.42
C VAL A 15 13.55 6.47 0.07
N VAL A 16 12.53 6.17 -0.76
CA VAL A 16 12.32 6.75 -2.09
C VAL A 16 10.89 7.27 -2.16
N ALA A 17 10.69 8.45 -2.77
CA ALA A 17 9.38 9.11 -2.85
C ALA A 17 8.60 8.79 -4.14
N ALA A 18 9.25 8.26 -5.17
CA ALA A 18 8.62 7.92 -6.45
C ALA A 18 9.33 6.75 -7.14
N PHE A 19 8.56 5.98 -7.91
CA PHE A 19 9.06 4.92 -8.77
C PHE A 19 8.51 5.12 -10.17
N VAL A 20 9.36 4.90 -11.18
CA VAL A 20 8.98 4.97 -12.59
C VAL A 20 9.38 3.64 -13.24
N PRO A 21 8.42 2.88 -13.81
CA PRO A 21 8.72 1.69 -14.60
C PRO A 21 9.67 1.99 -15.76
N ASN A 22 10.56 1.04 -16.09
CA ASN A 22 11.56 1.20 -17.16
C ASN A 22 10.97 1.49 -18.55
N GLN A 23 9.72 1.11 -18.82
CA GLN A 23 9.05 1.31 -20.11
C GLN A 23 7.75 2.08 -19.90
N MET A 24 7.83 3.41 -19.99
CA MET A 24 6.66 4.28 -19.93
C MET A 24 6.22 4.64 -21.36
N PRO A 25 4.92 4.60 -21.69
CA PRO A 25 4.44 5.14 -22.95
C PRO A 25 4.75 6.64 -23.07
N PRO A 26 4.95 7.16 -24.30
CA PRO A 26 5.36 8.55 -24.53
C PRO A 26 4.31 9.60 -24.12
N TRP A 27 3.05 9.21 -23.95
CA TRP A 27 1.98 10.06 -23.42
C TRP A 27 1.91 10.07 -21.87
N GLY A 28 2.82 9.36 -21.21
CA GLY A 28 2.82 9.19 -19.76
C GLY A 28 1.73 8.26 -19.25
N ARG A 29 1.73 8.00 -17.94
CA ARG A 29 0.66 7.32 -17.22
C ARG A 29 0.21 8.26 -16.09
N GLU A 30 -1.05 8.14 -15.68
CA GLU A 30 -1.55 8.84 -14.50
C GLU A 30 -0.68 8.51 -13.29
N GLU A 31 -0.34 9.53 -12.50
CA GLU A 31 0.42 9.34 -11.27
C GLU A 31 -0.47 8.67 -10.22
N ALA A 32 -0.09 7.47 -9.78
CA ALA A 32 -0.71 6.82 -8.64
C ALA A 32 0.00 7.28 -7.35
N LEU A 33 -0.74 7.92 -6.45
CA LEU A 33 -0.25 8.25 -5.11
C LEU A 33 -0.42 7.04 -4.20
N LEU A 34 0.70 6.44 -3.78
CA LEU A 34 0.73 5.39 -2.77
C LEU A 34 0.90 6.02 -1.37
N PRO A 35 -0.12 5.99 -0.49
CA PRO A 35 0.01 6.43 0.88
C PRO A 35 1.03 5.59 1.65
N VAL A 36 1.64 6.16 2.69
CA VAL A 36 2.64 5.46 3.51
C VAL A 36 2.07 4.18 4.13
N GLU A 37 0.79 4.18 4.51
CA GLU A 37 0.14 2.96 4.98
C GLU A 37 -0.05 1.88 3.91
N GLY A 38 -0.25 2.27 2.64
CA GLY A 38 -0.39 1.35 1.53
C GLY A 38 0.95 0.66 1.26
N LEU A 39 2.03 1.44 1.23
CA LEU A 39 3.39 0.91 1.13
C LEU A 39 3.72 -0.07 2.25
N GLU A 40 3.38 0.28 3.50
CA GLU A 40 3.61 -0.60 4.65
C GLU A 40 2.82 -1.91 4.54
N ALA A 41 1.56 -1.84 4.13
CA ALA A 41 0.71 -3.03 3.96
C ALA A 41 1.27 -3.97 2.88
N ILE A 42 1.66 -3.43 1.71
CA ILE A 42 2.31 -4.18 0.63
C ILE A 42 3.63 -4.79 1.11
N ARG A 43 4.45 -4.03 1.86
CA ARG A 43 5.72 -4.52 2.39
C ARG A 43 5.53 -5.72 3.31
N LEU A 44 4.54 -5.70 4.19
CA LEU A 44 4.29 -6.77 5.16
C LEU A 44 3.69 -8.02 4.48
N VAL A 45 2.72 -7.82 3.58
CA VAL A 45 1.99 -8.94 2.97
C VAL A 45 2.71 -9.48 1.74
N ASP A 46 2.94 -8.64 0.73
CA ASP A 46 3.44 -9.10 -0.58
C ASP A 46 4.96 -9.31 -0.57
N TYR A 47 5.71 -8.44 0.12
CA TYR A 47 7.18 -8.54 0.16
C TYR A 47 7.71 -9.45 1.27
N GLN A 48 7.14 -9.39 2.47
CA GLN A 48 7.57 -10.24 3.61
C GLN A 48 6.78 -11.54 3.75
N GLY A 49 5.67 -11.69 3.03
CA GLY A 49 4.86 -12.92 3.07
C GLY A 49 4.11 -13.14 4.38
N LEU A 50 3.88 -12.09 5.18
CA LEU A 50 3.07 -12.24 6.39
C LEU A 50 1.60 -12.46 6.04
N ASP A 51 0.92 -13.28 6.84
CA ASP A 51 -0.53 -13.37 6.73
C ASP A 51 -1.20 -12.05 7.16
N GLN A 52 -2.48 -11.90 6.77
CA GLN A 52 -3.22 -10.67 7.05
C GLN A 52 -3.47 -10.41 8.53
N GLU A 53 -3.39 -11.43 9.37
CA GLU A 53 -3.64 -11.29 10.81
C GLU A 53 -2.38 -10.73 11.50
N ALA A 54 -1.21 -11.30 11.21
CA ALA A 54 0.08 -10.81 11.64
C ALA A 54 0.37 -9.40 11.13
N ALA A 55 0.14 -9.13 9.84
CA ALA A 55 0.35 -7.79 9.27
C ALA A 55 -0.57 -6.74 9.90
N ALA A 56 -1.85 -7.08 10.13
CA ALA A 56 -2.80 -6.16 10.78
C ALA A 56 -2.40 -5.84 12.22
N ALA A 57 -1.93 -6.86 12.96
CA ALA A 57 -1.41 -6.67 14.31
C ALA A 57 -0.19 -5.74 14.33
N MET A 58 0.75 -5.91 13.39
CA MET A 58 1.94 -5.04 13.28
C MET A 58 1.58 -3.59 12.95
N MET A 59 0.58 -3.37 12.11
CA MET A 59 0.08 -2.03 11.79
C MET A 59 -0.87 -1.46 12.84
N ASN A 60 -1.17 -2.18 13.92
CA ASN A 60 -2.13 -1.82 14.95
C ASN A 60 -3.52 -1.45 14.36
N VAL A 61 -4.02 -2.30 13.47
CA VAL A 61 -5.34 -2.16 12.83
C VAL A 61 -6.10 -3.48 12.86
N SER A 62 -7.41 -3.44 12.58
CA SER A 62 -8.15 -4.67 12.36
C SER A 62 -7.79 -5.29 11.00
N ARG A 63 -7.95 -6.61 10.89
CA ARG A 63 -7.81 -7.33 9.61
C ARG A 63 -8.67 -6.72 8.50
N GLN A 64 -9.87 -6.24 8.83
CA GLN A 64 -10.75 -5.57 7.87
C GLN A 64 -10.18 -4.24 7.39
N THR A 65 -9.56 -3.46 8.26
CA THR A 65 -8.87 -2.21 7.89
C THR A 65 -7.67 -2.50 6.99
N LEU A 66 -6.86 -3.51 7.32
CA LEU A 66 -5.74 -3.93 6.46
C LEU A 66 -6.22 -4.30 5.05
N ARG A 67 -7.29 -5.10 4.94
CA ARG A 67 -7.90 -5.45 3.65
C ARG A 67 -8.34 -4.22 2.85
N ARG A 68 -8.92 -3.23 3.51
CA ARG A 68 -9.31 -1.97 2.84
C ARG A 68 -8.11 -1.18 2.34
N ILE A 69 -7.05 -1.11 3.14
CA ILE A 69 -5.80 -0.47 2.71
C ILE A 69 -5.27 -1.16 1.46
N LEU A 70 -5.10 -2.49 1.48
CA LEU A 70 -4.61 -3.26 0.32
C LEU A 70 -5.50 -3.10 -0.92
N ALA A 71 -6.81 -3.06 -0.75
CA ALA A 71 -7.75 -2.87 -1.85
C ALA A 71 -7.72 -1.47 -2.45
N GLU A 72 -7.35 -0.44 -1.69
CA GLU A 72 -7.16 0.93 -2.19
C GLU A 72 -5.90 1.04 -3.07
N GLU A 73 -4.89 0.18 -2.85
CA GLU A 73 -3.62 0.21 -3.59
C GLU A 73 -3.56 -0.73 -4.80
N GLN A 74 -4.50 -1.67 -4.92
CA GLN A 74 -4.58 -2.58 -6.07
C GLN A 74 -5.37 -1.93 -7.21
N ASP A 75 -4.65 -1.32 -8.17
CA ASP A 75 -5.23 -0.89 -9.44
C ASP A 75 -5.63 -2.15 -10.27
N PRO A 76 -6.91 -2.32 -10.63
CA PRO A 76 -7.38 -3.46 -11.42
C PRO A 76 -6.74 -3.59 -12.81
N TRP A 77 -6.03 -2.57 -13.29
CA TRP A 77 -5.39 -2.54 -14.61
C TRP A 77 -3.87 -2.72 -14.61
N VAL A 78 -3.26 -2.98 -13.44
CA VAL A 78 -1.84 -3.33 -13.36
C VAL A 78 -1.72 -4.86 -13.30
N PRO A 79 -1.24 -5.52 -14.38
CA PRO A 79 -0.93 -6.94 -14.28
C PRO A 79 0.16 -7.11 -13.23
N VAL A 80 -0.13 -7.96 -12.25
CA VAL A 80 0.89 -8.50 -11.33
C VAL A 80 1.93 -9.20 -12.20
N LEU A 81 3.16 -8.67 -12.19
CA LEU A 81 4.30 -9.28 -12.90
C LEU A 81 4.64 -10.65 -12.31
#